data_AF-A0A1Y4IQL4-F1
#
_entry.id   AF-A0A1Y4IQL4-F1
#
_cell.length_a   1.000
_cell.length_b   1.000
_cell.length_c   1.000
_cell.angle_alpha   90.00
_cell.angle_beta   90.00
_cell.angle_gamma   90.00
#
_symmetry.space_group_name_H-M   'P 1'
#
loop_
_entity.id
_entity.type
_entity.pdbx_description
1 polymer ?
#
loop_
_entity_poly.entity_id
_entity_poly.type
_entity_poly.pdbx_seq_one_letter_code
_entity_poly.pdbx_strand_id
1 'polypeptide(L)'
;MSGKKEKRRHERNVLLATIGLVLTAGLLILLALYLLFGGRKEQEPVVSAVQGSQEELSQETEEETEEDPQASYEPEETGTPVEISTVKEVAGETDETTTGIDVSEFQGNIDWDQVADTGIDFVMVRVGYRTAGSGEIREDACARYNLQEASARGIHLGAYFFSTAVTEEEAREEARWVCEFLAGYPVTYPVAYNCEGFQSESSRQYGMSAEDRSALAQVFLDEVEAGGYTGMFYAARNELEGNLLWDADTLELKYRIWVARYGDAVWPEAAEPDYSGEYAMWQYTNQGSVPGIDGAVDLNVAYFGYEEAASAQEEGAAEHVEADPEVGVTFEEVNEQVTAKDEVNLRSTMDQGDDSNVVTRLLNGDTATRTGVGNNGWSRLEYNGQTLYAVSSYLTADLSYTPPAEEPQSEFKTQFTTVSENVTAKEVTNLRNRPSVEPPSEVIVQLHNGEVITRTGVSDVGWSRVEYNGQTLYCISSYLLVVE
;
A
#
# COMPACT_ATOMS: atom_id res chain seq x y z
N MET A 1 -0.91 44.67 -53.69
CA MET A 1 -1.89 44.15 -52.70
C MET A 1 -2.94 43.19 -53.28
N SER A 2 -2.72 42.55 -54.45
CA SER A 2 -3.70 41.62 -55.05
C SER A 2 -3.45 40.14 -54.73
N GLY A 3 -2.20 39.66 -54.81
CA GLY A 3 -1.89 38.22 -54.67
C GLY A 3 -2.11 37.60 -53.27
N LYS A 4 -2.05 38.39 -52.19
CA LYS A 4 -2.31 37.88 -50.83
C LYS A 4 -3.79 37.59 -50.55
N LYS A 5 -4.72 38.26 -51.25
CA LYS A 5 -6.17 38.02 -51.13
C LYS A 5 -6.61 36.79 -51.93
N GLU A 6 -5.98 36.54 -53.08
CA GLU A 6 -6.25 35.33 -53.88
C GLU A 6 -5.79 34.05 -53.19
N LYS A 7 -4.60 34.06 -52.58
CA LYS A 7 -4.06 32.89 -51.87
C LYS A 7 -4.95 32.46 -50.69
N ARG A 8 -5.41 33.42 -49.87
CA ARG A 8 -6.35 33.15 -48.75
C ARG A 8 -7.72 32.66 -49.21
N ARG A 9 -8.19 33.12 -50.38
CA ARG A 9 -9.48 32.67 -50.95
C ARG A 9 -9.37 31.24 -51.48
N HIS A 10 -8.23 30.88 -52.06
CA HIS A 10 -7.95 29.52 -52.50
C HIS A 10 -7.82 28.55 -51.32
N GLU A 11 -7.06 28.91 -50.29
CA GLU A 11 -6.90 28.10 -49.07
C GLU A 11 -8.23 27.86 -48.34
N ARG A 12 -9.10 28.89 -48.26
CA ARG A 12 -10.43 28.75 -47.66
C ARG A 12 -11.36 27.85 -48.48
N ASN A 13 -11.29 27.92 -49.81
CA ASN A 13 -12.11 27.08 -50.69
C ASN A 13 -11.65 25.62 -50.65
N VAL A 14 -10.34 25.37 -50.51
CA VAL A 14 -9.80 24.02 -50.30
C VAL A 14 -10.25 23.48 -48.95
N LEU A 15 -10.16 24.27 -47.87
CA LEU A 15 -10.59 23.86 -46.53
C LEU A 15 -12.08 23.48 -46.49
N LEU A 16 -12.95 24.29 -47.11
CA LEU A 16 -14.39 24.02 -47.19
C LEU A 16 -14.70 22.77 -48.04
N ALA A 17 -13.93 22.51 -49.11
CA ALA A 17 -14.06 21.30 -49.91
C ALA A 17 -13.65 20.03 -49.12
N THR A 18 -12.58 20.10 -48.32
CA THR A 18 -12.17 19.00 -47.43
C THR A 18 -13.18 18.74 -46.32
N ILE A 19 -13.75 19.78 -45.69
CA ILE A 19 -14.80 19.61 -44.66
C ILE A 19 -16.05 18.98 -45.27
N GLY A 20 -16.44 19.41 -46.48
CA GLY A 20 -17.56 18.80 -47.21
C GLY A 20 -17.36 17.32 -47.52
N LEU A 21 -16.13 16.92 -47.90
CA LEU A 21 -15.78 15.52 -48.19
C LEU A 21 -15.74 14.64 -46.94
N VAL A 22 -15.29 15.17 -45.79
CA VAL A 22 -15.26 14.44 -44.52
C VAL A 22 -16.68 14.25 -43.97
N LEU A 23 -17.55 15.26 -44.10
CA LEU A 23 -18.95 15.16 -43.66
C LEU A 23 -19.76 14.17 -44.53
N THR A 24 -19.53 14.13 -45.84
CA THR A 24 -20.20 13.15 -46.71
C THR A 24 -19.69 11.72 -46.49
N ALA A 25 -18.39 11.54 -46.22
CA ALA A 25 -17.83 10.25 -45.83
C ALA A 25 -18.38 9.76 -44.47
N GLY A 26 -18.49 10.65 -43.48
CA GLY A 26 -19.07 10.32 -42.17
C GLY A 26 -20.55 9.93 -42.25
N LEU A 27 -21.34 10.63 -43.09
CA LEU A 27 -22.75 10.30 -43.28
C LEU A 27 -22.95 8.95 -43.99
N LEU A 28 -22.08 8.61 -44.95
CA LEU A 28 -22.09 7.31 -45.63
C LEU A 28 -21.66 6.17 -44.71
N ILE A 29 -20.73 6.41 -43.77
CA ILE A 29 -20.33 5.43 -42.75
C ILE A 29 -21.47 5.20 -41.74
N LEU A 30 -22.15 6.26 -41.30
CA LEU A 30 -23.33 6.13 -40.43
C LEU A 30 -24.50 5.41 -41.13
N LEU A 31 -24.72 5.66 -42.42
CA LEU A 31 -25.73 4.94 -43.21
C LEU A 31 -25.33 3.46 -43.40
N ALA A 32 -24.05 3.17 -43.62
CA ALA A 32 -23.53 1.81 -43.72
C ALA A 32 -23.62 1.06 -42.37
N LEU A 33 -23.34 1.72 -41.25
CA LEU A 33 -23.52 1.16 -39.90
C LEU A 33 -25.00 0.92 -39.58
N TYR A 34 -25.90 1.83 -39.97
CA TYR A 34 -27.35 1.62 -39.83
C TYR A 34 -27.86 0.45 -40.70
N LEU A 35 -27.30 0.26 -41.90
CA LEU A 35 -27.65 -0.88 -42.75
C LEU A 35 -27.00 -2.21 -42.32
N LEU A 36 -25.83 -2.17 -41.67
CA LEU A 36 -25.11 -3.35 -41.17
C LEU A 36 -25.62 -3.79 -39.78
N PHE A 37 -26.10 -2.87 -38.95
CA PHE A 37 -26.49 -3.14 -37.56
C PHE A 37 -27.96 -2.79 -37.23
N GLY A 38 -28.65 -1.99 -38.03
CA GLY A 38 -30.06 -1.59 -37.80
C GLY A 38 -31.10 -2.57 -38.35
N GLY A 39 -30.70 -3.81 -38.66
CA GLY A 39 -31.51 -4.79 -39.37
C GLY A 39 -31.49 -6.18 -38.73
N ARG A 40 -31.76 -6.29 -37.43
CA ARG A 40 -32.14 -7.57 -36.79
C ARG A 40 -33.29 -7.34 -35.82
N LYS A 41 -34.51 -7.48 -36.34
CA LYS A 41 -35.68 -7.88 -35.53
C LYS A 41 -35.54 -9.38 -35.27
N GLU A 42 -35.50 -9.78 -34.02
CA GLU A 42 -35.68 -11.18 -33.65
C GLU A 42 -37.11 -11.64 -33.96
N GLN A 43 -37.19 -12.86 -34.44
CA GLN A 43 -38.40 -13.62 -34.67
C GLN A 43 -38.89 -14.20 -33.33
N GLU A 44 -40.12 -13.87 -32.94
CA GLU A 44 -40.90 -14.74 -32.04
C GLU A 44 -41.38 -15.99 -32.82
N PRO A 45 -41.47 -17.16 -32.18
CA PRO A 45 -42.06 -18.33 -32.82
C PRO A 45 -43.59 -18.27 -32.76
N VAL A 46 -44.18 -18.15 -33.95
CA VAL A 46 -45.40 -18.80 -34.44
C VAL A 46 -46.37 -19.37 -33.39
N VAL A 47 -47.52 -18.69 -33.22
CA VAL A 47 -48.83 -19.37 -33.18
C VAL A 47 -49.77 -18.69 -34.17
N SER A 48 -50.27 -19.51 -35.08
CA SER A 48 -51.14 -19.24 -36.23
C SER A 48 -52.37 -18.37 -35.94
N ALA A 49 -52.64 -17.39 -36.81
CA ALA A 49 -53.96 -16.77 -36.98
C ALA A 49 -54.33 -16.68 -38.47
N VAL A 50 -55.53 -17.18 -38.81
CA VAL A 50 -56.39 -16.87 -39.98
C VAL A 50 -57.80 -17.24 -39.49
N GLN A 51 -58.91 -16.48 -39.57
CA GLN A 51 -59.48 -15.38 -40.36
C GLN A 51 -60.60 -14.79 -39.46
N GLY A 52 -60.90 -13.50 -39.38
CA GLY A 52 -61.59 -12.73 -40.42
C GLY A 52 -62.85 -12.01 -39.85
N SER A 53 -62.92 -10.70 -40.12
CA SER A 53 -64.09 -9.80 -40.24
C SER A 53 -64.98 -9.44 -39.04
N GLN A 54 -65.08 -8.11 -38.85
CA GLN A 54 -66.06 -7.30 -38.13
C GLN A 54 -67.52 -7.61 -38.52
N GLU A 55 -68.45 -7.59 -37.55
CA GLU A 55 -69.52 -6.58 -37.40
C GLU A 55 -70.38 -6.88 -36.16
N GLU A 56 -70.96 -5.81 -35.61
CA GLU A 56 -71.76 -5.67 -34.40
C GLU A 56 -72.73 -6.83 -34.07
N LEU A 57 -72.81 -7.22 -32.78
CA LEU A 57 -74.09 -7.28 -32.06
C LEU A 57 -73.87 -7.40 -30.55
N SER A 58 -74.48 -6.47 -29.82
CA SER A 58 -74.69 -6.51 -28.38
C SER A 58 -75.46 -7.76 -27.97
N GLN A 59 -74.98 -8.45 -26.93
CA GLN A 59 -75.83 -9.25 -26.06
C GLN A 59 -75.22 -9.29 -24.66
N GLU A 60 -75.86 -8.52 -23.78
CA GLU A 60 -75.74 -8.58 -22.33
C GLU A 60 -75.88 -10.04 -21.88
N THR A 61 -74.87 -10.51 -21.15
CA THR A 61 -75.05 -11.65 -20.24
C THR A 61 -74.66 -11.12 -18.87
N GLU A 62 -75.67 -10.81 -18.07
CA GLU A 62 -75.54 -10.58 -16.64
C GLU A 62 -75.07 -11.89 -16.00
N GLU A 63 -73.77 -12.02 -15.77
CA GLU A 63 -73.27 -12.89 -14.71
C GLU A 63 -73.28 -12.07 -13.42
N GLU A 64 -74.23 -12.36 -12.54
CA GLU A 64 -74.18 -11.96 -11.13
C GLU A 64 -72.92 -12.60 -10.51
N THR A 65 -71.79 -11.92 -10.62
CA THR A 65 -70.64 -12.15 -9.75
C THR A 65 -71.06 -11.66 -8.37
N GLU A 66 -71.24 -12.57 -7.40
CA GLU A 66 -71.28 -12.17 -6.00
C GLU A 66 -69.99 -11.40 -5.72
N GLU A 67 -70.09 -10.07 -5.61
CA GLU A 67 -68.95 -9.20 -5.32
C GLU A 67 -68.39 -9.60 -3.96
N ASP A 68 -67.10 -9.96 -3.95
CA ASP A 68 -66.37 -10.20 -2.71
C ASP A 68 -66.52 -8.95 -1.83
N PRO A 69 -67.15 -9.04 -0.64
CA PRO A 69 -67.36 -7.88 0.21
C PRO A 69 -66.05 -7.21 0.62
N GLN A 70 -64.92 -7.93 0.55
CA GLN A 70 -63.58 -7.39 0.78
C GLN A 70 -63.04 -6.57 -0.40
N ALA A 71 -63.54 -6.78 -1.63
CA ALA A 71 -63.18 -5.96 -2.79
C ALA A 71 -63.75 -4.53 -2.72
N SER A 72 -64.85 -4.34 -1.97
CA SER A 72 -65.44 -3.03 -1.66
C SER A 72 -64.93 -2.38 -0.38
N TYR A 73 -64.06 -3.06 0.37
CA TYR A 73 -63.51 -2.56 1.62
C TYR A 73 -62.29 -1.67 1.34
N GLU A 74 -62.45 -0.36 1.49
CA GLU A 74 -61.31 0.54 1.60
C GLU A 74 -60.83 0.57 3.05
N PRO A 75 -59.60 0.13 3.34
CA PRO A 75 -59.07 0.16 4.70
C PRO A 75 -58.96 1.60 5.21
N GLU A 76 -59.46 1.85 6.43
CA GLU A 76 -59.43 3.18 7.07
C GLU A 76 -58.01 3.63 7.45
N GLU A 77 -57.05 2.70 7.48
CA GLU A 77 -55.63 2.94 7.72
C GLU A 77 -54.79 2.10 6.75
N THR A 78 -53.82 2.73 6.08
CA THR A 78 -52.80 2.02 5.32
C THR A 78 -51.61 1.74 6.23
N GLY A 79 -51.29 0.46 6.44
CA GLY A 79 -50.07 0.07 7.14
C GLY A 79 -48.82 0.59 6.42
N THR A 80 -47.77 0.91 7.16
CA THR A 80 -46.46 1.22 6.58
C THR A 80 -45.89 -0.04 5.96
N PRO A 81 -45.55 -0.05 4.65
CA PRO A 81 -44.81 -1.15 4.06
C PRO A 81 -43.50 -1.39 4.83
N VAL A 82 -43.21 -2.63 5.18
CA VAL A 82 -41.94 -3.04 5.80
C VAL A 82 -41.23 -3.91 4.78
N GLU A 83 -40.06 -3.44 4.32
CA GLU A 83 -39.14 -4.25 3.54
C GLU A 83 -38.49 -5.30 4.47
N ILE A 84 -38.42 -6.55 4.02
CA ILE A 84 -37.83 -7.64 4.81
C ILE A 84 -36.34 -7.69 4.49
N SER A 85 -35.49 -7.60 5.52
CA SER A 85 -34.05 -7.80 5.35
C SER A 85 -33.77 -9.19 4.77
N THR A 86 -32.92 -9.23 3.75
CA THR A 86 -32.44 -10.41 3.03
C THR A 86 -30.95 -10.66 3.26
N VAL A 87 -30.35 -9.98 4.24
CA VAL A 87 -28.96 -10.17 4.64
C VAL A 87 -28.70 -11.67 4.87
N LYS A 88 -27.69 -12.18 4.17
CA LYS A 88 -27.35 -13.61 4.16
C LYS A 88 -26.95 -14.09 5.56
N GLU A 89 -27.65 -15.09 6.08
CA GLU A 89 -27.18 -15.85 7.26
C GLU A 89 -25.98 -16.71 6.87
N VAL A 90 -24.94 -16.70 7.70
CA VAL A 90 -23.69 -17.41 7.43
C VAL A 90 -23.58 -18.63 8.35
N ALA A 91 -23.36 -19.81 7.76
CA ALA A 91 -23.18 -21.04 8.52
C ALA A 91 -21.88 -20.97 9.34
N GLY A 92 -21.95 -21.33 10.62
CA GLY A 92 -20.80 -21.31 11.54
C GLY A 92 -20.53 -19.96 12.22
N GLU A 93 -21.33 -18.94 11.89
CA GLU A 93 -21.29 -17.67 12.61
C GLU A 93 -21.85 -17.78 14.03
N THR A 94 -21.29 -16.97 14.93
CA THR A 94 -21.69 -16.82 16.32
C THR A 94 -21.95 -15.36 16.65
N ASP A 95 -22.70 -15.11 17.74
CA ASP A 95 -22.93 -13.77 18.29
C ASP A 95 -21.72 -13.24 19.12
N GLU A 96 -20.56 -13.89 19.03
CA GLU A 96 -19.36 -13.45 19.75
C GLU A 96 -18.84 -12.12 19.17
N THR A 97 -18.57 -11.15 20.02
CA THR A 97 -17.93 -9.91 19.61
C THR A 97 -16.43 -10.12 19.46
N THR A 98 -15.92 -9.95 18.24
CA THR A 98 -14.51 -10.18 17.89
C THR A 98 -13.83 -8.87 17.51
N THR A 99 -12.51 -8.82 17.68
CA THR A 99 -11.68 -7.66 17.35
C THR A 99 -10.72 -7.97 16.22
N GLY A 100 -10.53 -7.00 15.33
CA GLY A 100 -9.70 -7.19 14.16
C GLY A 100 -9.02 -5.92 13.69
N ILE A 101 -8.24 -6.09 12.64
CA ILE A 101 -7.55 -5.00 11.94
C ILE A 101 -7.91 -5.04 10.46
N ASP A 102 -7.68 -3.94 9.75
CA ASP A 102 -7.65 -3.96 8.30
C ASP A 102 -6.34 -3.37 7.77
N VAL A 103 -5.80 -4.01 6.74
CA VAL A 103 -4.43 -3.79 6.28
C VAL A 103 -4.33 -3.80 4.77
N SER A 104 -3.27 -3.17 4.26
CA SER A 104 -2.93 -3.07 2.85
C SER A 104 -1.41 -2.97 2.68
N GLU A 105 -0.94 -2.74 1.46
CA GLU A 105 0.47 -2.42 1.19
C GLU A 105 1.01 -1.22 2.00
N PHE A 106 0.14 -0.36 2.53
CA PHE A 106 0.55 0.80 3.33
C PHE A 106 1.13 0.43 4.70
N GLN A 107 0.83 -0.77 5.21
CA GLN A 107 1.41 -1.29 6.45
C GLN A 107 2.77 -1.97 6.22
N GLY A 108 3.22 -2.10 4.97
CA GLY A 108 4.48 -2.76 4.65
C GLY A 108 4.47 -4.26 4.99
N ASN A 109 5.65 -4.78 5.32
CA ASN A 109 5.80 -6.16 5.77
C ASN A 109 5.43 -6.27 7.25
N ILE A 110 4.34 -6.99 7.52
CA ILE A 110 3.83 -7.23 8.87
C ILE A 110 4.52 -8.44 9.50
N ASP A 111 4.94 -8.32 10.75
CA ASP A 111 5.32 -9.45 11.60
C ASP A 111 4.07 -10.07 12.21
N TRP A 112 3.55 -11.09 11.53
CA TRP A 112 2.31 -11.75 11.90
C TRP A 112 2.41 -12.57 13.19
N ASP A 113 3.61 -13.01 13.59
CA ASP A 113 3.80 -13.71 14.88
C ASP A 113 3.50 -12.75 16.04
N GLN A 114 4.02 -11.52 15.97
CA GLN A 114 3.70 -10.49 16.95
C GLN A 114 2.24 -10.07 16.93
N VAL A 115 1.61 -9.98 15.75
CA VAL A 115 0.17 -9.67 15.64
C VAL A 115 -0.68 -10.75 16.29
N ALA A 116 -0.38 -12.03 16.02
CA ALA A 116 -1.12 -13.15 16.62
C ALA A 116 -1.03 -13.17 18.15
N ASP A 117 0.12 -12.82 18.72
CA ASP A 117 0.34 -12.72 20.17
C ASP A 117 -0.51 -11.62 20.85
N THR A 118 -1.11 -10.69 20.08
CA THR A 118 -2.00 -9.65 20.61
C THR A 118 -3.41 -10.15 20.91
N GLY A 119 -3.81 -11.28 20.32
CA GLY A 119 -5.19 -11.79 20.39
C GLY A 119 -6.15 -11.14 19.38
N ILE A 120 -5.65 -10.59 18.27
CA ILE A 120 -6.49 -10.21 17.13
C ILE A 120 -7.18 -11.46 16.55
N ASP A 121 -8.50 -11.41 16.40
CA ASP A 121 -9.31 -12.54 15.95
C ASP A 121 -9.36 -12.62 14.42
N PHE A 122 -9.42 -11.47 13.74
CA PHE A 122 -9.55 -11.40 12.29
C PHE A 122 -8.76 -10.26 11.65
N VAL A 123 -8.51 -10.39 10.35
CA VAL A 123 -8.00 -9.31 9.50
C VAL A 123 -8.83 -9.15 8.22
N MET A 124 -9.17 -7.91 7.87
CA MET A 124 -9.68 -7.55 6.54
C MET A 124 -8.51 -7.08 5.66
N VAL A 125 -8.12 -7.86 4.66
CA VAL A 125 -6.97 -7.53 3.78
C VAL A 125 -7.44 -6.84 2.51
N ARG A 126 -6.82 -5.71 2.13
CA ARG A 126 -7.00 -5.14 0.80
C ARG A 126 -6.41 -6.11 -0.23
N VAL A 127 -7.23 -6.72 -1.07
CA VAL A 127 -6.73 -7.66 -2.08
C VAL A 127 -6.36 -6.96 -3.38
N GLY A 128 -7.00 -5.85 -3.67
CA GLY A 128 -6.75 -5.08 -4.88
C GLY A 128 -7.55 -3.79 -4.94
N TYR A 129 -7.30 -3.06 -6.01
CA TYR A 129 -7.94 -1.78 -6.27
C TYR A 129 -8.05 -1.51 -7.76
N ARG A 130 -9.05 -0.72 -8.16
CA ARG A 130 -9.07 -0.13 -9.51
C ARG A 130 -8.44 1.25 -9.48
N THR A 131 -7.42 1.46 -10.31
CA THR A 131 -6.65 2.71 -10.36
C THR A 131 -7.50 3.91 -10.78
N ALA A 132 -7.36 5.02 -10.07
CA ALA A 132 -8.09 6.26 -10.37
C ALA A 132 -7.74 6.90 -11.74
N GLY A 133 -6.55 6.60 -12.30
CA GLY A 133 -6.09 7.17 -13.56
C GLY A 133 -6.49 6.34 -14.78
N SER A 134 -5.97 5.11 -14.88
CA SER A 134 -6.17 4.22 -16.03
C SER A 134 -7.44 3.37 -15.92
N GLY A 135 -8.01 3.21 -14.73
CA GLY A 135 -9.12 2.28 -14.50
C GLY A 135 -8.68 0.82 -14.55
N GLU A 136 -7.38 0.52 -14.45
CA GLU A 136 -6.85 -0.84 -14.39
C GLU A 136 -7.02 -1.42 -12.99
N ILE A 137 -7.40 -2.69 -12.89
CA ILE A 137 -7.34 -3.47 -11.65
C ILE A 137 -5.87 -3.78 -11.34
N ARG A 138 -5.49 -3.58 -10.09
CA ARG A 138 -4.18 -3.95 -9.55
C ARG A 138 -4.35 -4.74 -8.27
N GLU A 139 -3.51 -5.76 -8.14
CA GLU A 139 -3.29 -6.47 -6.89
C GLU A 139 -2.61 -5.53 -5.89
N ASP A 140 -2.99 -5.61 -4.62
CA ASP A 140 -2.26 -4.95 -3.54
C ASP A 140 -0.96 -5.73 -3.27
N ALA A 141 0.17 -5.02 -3.21
CA ALA A 141 1.49 -5.66 -3.17
C ALA A 141 1.71 -6.59 -1.96
N CYS A 142 0.94 -6.42 -0.87
CA CYS A 142 1.04 -7.24 0.33
C CYS A 142 -0.09 -8.26 0.49
N ALA A 143 -1.09 -8.28 -0.40
CA ALA A 143 -2.30 -9.09 -0.21
C ALA A 143 -2.00 -10.58 0.03
N ARG A 144 -1.20 -11.19 -0.84
CA ARG A 144 -0.87 -12.63 -0.74
C ARG A 144 -0.12 -12.95 0.54
N TYR A 145 0.91 -12.16 0.85
CA TYR A 145 1.71 -12.31 2.07
C TYR A 145 0.84 -12.19 3.31
N ASN A 146 -0.02 -11.16 3.37
CA ASN A 146 -0.92 -10.93 4.51
C ASN A 146 -1.94 -12.06 4.68
N LEU A 147 -2.59 -12.52 3.62
CA LEU A 147 -3.55 -13.63 3.69
C LEU A 147 -2.86 -14.94 4.12
N GLN A 148 -1.69 -15.24 3.54
CA GLN A 148 -0.91 -16.43 3.86
C GLN A 148 -0.46 -16.45 5.33
N GLU A 149 0.24 -15.40 5.77
CA GLU A 149 0.90 -15.39 7.07
C GLU A 149 -0.08 -15.19 8.23
N ALA A 150 -1.16 -14.42 8.04
CA ALA A 150 -2.23 -14.30 9.03
C ALA A 150 -2.94 -15.64 9.24
N SER A 151 -3.33 -16.31 8.14
CA SER A 151 -4.00 -17.62 8.22
C SER A 151 -3.12 -18.69 8.84
N ALA A 152 -1.81 -18.70 8.54
CA ALA A 152 -0.85 -19.63 9.13
C ALA A 152 -0.78 -19.53 10.67
N ARG A 153 -1.19 -18.40 11.25
CA ARG A 153 -1.21 -18.15 12.70
C ARG A 153 -2.61 -18.18 13.31
N GLY A 154 -3.59 -18.64 12.54
CA GLY A 154 -4.97 -18.85 13.01
C GLY A 154 -5.83 -17.59 13.05
N ILE A 155 -5.36 -16.47 12.48
CA ILE A 155 -6.17 -15.25 12.35
C ILE A 155 -7.15 -15.46 11.19
N HIS A 156 -8.43 -15.20 11.44
CA HIS A 156 -9.47 -15.37 10.43
C HIS A 156 -9.40 -14.30 9.33
N LEU A 157 -9.56 -14.72 8.08
CA LEU A 157 -9.38 -13.86 6.92
C LEU A 157 -10.70 -13.27 6.45
N GLY A 158 -10.76 -11.97 6.29
CA GLY A 158 -11.68 -11.26 5.40
C GLY A 158 -10.91 -10.46 4.37
N ALA A 159 -11.61 -9.87 3.42
CA ALA A 159 -10.97 -9.13 2.34
C ALA A 159 -11.77 -7.87 1.99
N TYR A 160 -11.10 -6.90 1.37
CA TYR A 160 -11.80 -5.79 0.74
C TYR A 160 -11.15 -5.38 -0.59
N PHE A 161 -11.95 -4.78 -1.45
CA PHE A 161 -11.50 -4.24 -2.73
C PHE A 161 -11.80 -2.74 -2.79
N PHE A 162 -10.79 -1.93 -3.15
CA PHE A 162 -10.97 -0.50 -3.33
C PHE A 162 -11.43 -0.19 -4.76
N SER A 163 -12.73 0.02 -4.92
CA SER A 163 -13.37 0.24 -6.21
C SER A 163 -13.25 1.69 -6.66
N THR A 164 -13.00 1.87 -7.96
CA THR A 164 -13.25 3.14 -8.66
C THR A 164 -14.05 2.89 -9.93
N ALA A 165 -14.86 1.81 -9.94
CA ALA A 165 -15.69 1.44 -11.07
C ALA A 165 -16.66 2.56 -11.44
N VAL A 166 -16.85 2.77 -12.75
CA VAL A 166 -17.82 3.74 -13.28
C VAL A 166 -18.91 3.10 -14.15
N THR A 167 -18.88 1.78 -14.27
CA THR A 167 -19.89 0.99 -15.00
C THR A 167 -20.16 -0.32 -14.28
N GLU A 168 -21.32 -0.92 -14.52
CA GLU A 168 -21.66 -2.24 -13.97
C GLU A 168 -20.66 -3.33 -14.42
N GLU A 169 -20.15 -3.25 -15.65
CA GLU A 169 -19.16 -4.23 -16.13
C GLU A 169 -17.84 -4.10 -15.38
N GLU A 170 -17.39 -2.88 -15.07
CA GLU A 170 -16.20 -2.67 -14.24
C GLU A 170 -16.40 -3.21 -12.82
N ALA A 171 -17.57 -2.99 -12.21
CA ALA A 171 -17.90 -3.53 -10.88
C ALA A 171 -17.92 -5.07 -10.89
N ARG A 172 -18.43 -5.68 -11.97
CA ARG A 172 -18.45 -7.13 -12.15
C ARG A 172 -17.05 -7.71 -12.41
N GLU A 173 -16.23 -7.00 -13.17
CA GLU A 173 -14.82 -7.35 -13.40
C GLU A 173 -14.04 -7.35 -12.07
N GLU A 174 -14.24 -6.32 -11.23
CA GLU A 174 -13.65 -6.24 -9.88
C GLU A 174 -14.07 -7.44 -9.02
N ALA A 175 -15.37 -7.73 -8.94
CA ALA A 175 -15.88 -8.82 -8.12
C ALA A 175 -15.37 -10.20 -8.57
N ARG A 176 -15.34 -10.46 -9.88
CA ARG A 176 -14.80 -11.72 -10.43
C ARG A 176 -13.33 -11.89 -10.14
N TRP A 177 -12.55 -10.82 -10.33
CA TRP A 177 -11.14 -10.81 -10.03
C TRP A 177 -10.88 -11.11 -8.55
N VAL A 178 -11.66 -10.49 -7.65
CA VAL A 178 -11.58 -10.75 -6.19
C VAL A 178 -11.89 -12.21 -5.87
N CYS A 179 -12.96 -12.78 -6.45
CA CYS A 179 -13.34 -14.17 -6.19
C CYS A 179 -12.25 -15.16 -6.68
N GLU A 180 -11.68 -14.91 -7.87
CA GLU A 180 -10.58 -15.72 -8.42
C GLU A 180 -9.32 -15.61 -7.56
N PHE A 181 -8.98 -14.40 -7.12
CA PHE A 181 -7.83 -14.15 -6.26
C PHE A 181 -7.95 -14.87 -4.91
N LEU A 182 -9.14 -14.86 -4.31
CA LEU A 182 -9.41 -15.40 -2.99
C LEU A 182 -9.63 -16.92 -2.96
N ALA A 183 -9.84 -17.57 -4.11
CA ALA A 183 -10.22 -18.98 -4.18
C ALA A 183 -9.26 -19.92 -3.42
N GLY A 184 -7.96 -19.60 -3.39
CA GLY A 184 -6.93 -20.38 -2.70
C GLY A 184 -6.86 -20.18 -1.18
N TYR A 185 -7.65 -19.26 -0.59
CA TYR A 185 -7.52 -18.86 0.82
C TYR A 185 -8.77 -19.19 1.65
N PRO A 186 -8.61 -19.49 2.95
CA PRO A 186 -9.72 -19.77 3.87
C PRO A 186 -10.43 -18.49 4.35
N VAL A 187 -11.11 -17.80 3.42
CA VAL A 187 -11.85 -16.57 3.71
C VAL A 187 -13.06 -16.87 4.61
N THR A 188 -12.95 -16.44 5.87
CA THR A 188 -13.92 -16.70 6.94
C THR A 188 -14.82 -15.49 7.18
N TYR A 189 -14.25 -14.29 7.14
CA TYR A 189 -14.96 -13.01 7.24
C TYR A 189 -15.40 -12.50 5.87
N PRO A 190 -16.35 -11.55 5.81
CA PRO A 190 -16.90 -11.06 4.55
C PRO A 190 -15.87 -10.46 3.57
N VAL A 191 -16.28 -10.37 2.31
CA VAL A 191 -15.57 -9.65 1.25
C VAL A 191 -16.25 -8.30 1.07
N ALA A 192 -15.54 -7.23 1.41
CA ALA A 192 -16.09 -5.88 1.46
C ALA A 192 -15.87 -5.08 0.16
N TYR A 193 -16.91 -4.38 -0.27
CA TYR A 193 -16.79 -3.30 -1.23
C TYR A 193 -16.39 -2.02 -0.49
N ASN A 194 -15.22 -1.46 -0.82
CA ASN A 194 -14.78 -0.15 -0.35
C ASN A 194 -14.74 0.85 -1.53
N CYS A 195 -15.31 2.03 -1.34
CA CYS A 195 -15.26 3.12 -2.29
C CYS A 195 -15.21 4.47 -1.56
N GLU A 196 -14.04 5.13 -1.57
CA GLU A 196 -13.83 6.40 -0.88
C GLU A 196 -13.26 7.48 -1.80
N GLY A 197 -13.35 8.75 -1.39
CA GLY A 197 -12.77 9.87 -2.13
C GLY A 197 -13.45 10.18 -3.47
N PHE A 198 -14.61 9.58 -3.74
CA PHE A 198 -15.42 9.77 -4.96
C PHE A 198 -15.89 11.22 -5.17
N GLN A 199 -15.87 12.05 -4.13
CA GLN A 199 -16.17 13.48 -4.23
C GLN A 199 -14.99 14.33 -4.71
N SER A 200 -13.79 13.78 -4.83
CA SER A 200 -12.63 14.50 -5.38
C SER A 200 -12.76 14.68 -6.89
N GLU A 201 -12.43 15.86 -7.43
CA GLU A 201 -12.41 16.12 -8.88
C GLU A 201 -11.47 15.20 -9.67
N SER A 202 -10.47 14.61 -8.99
CA SER A 202 -9.56 13.62 -9.58
C SER A 202 -10.12 12.20 -9.61
N SER A 203 -11.27 11.94 -8.97
CA SER A 203 -11.89 10.62 -8.96
C SER A 203 -12.59 10.33 -10.29
N ARG A 204 -12.54 9.06 -10.73
CA ARG A 204 -13.33 8.57 -11.87
C ARG A 204 -14.83 8.66 -11.60
N GLN A 205 -15.22 8.59 -10.33
CA GLN A 205 -16.61 8.63 -9.89
C GLN A 205 -17.08 10.06 -9.55
N TYR A 206 -16.26 11.08 -9.81
CA TYR A 206 -16.64 12.46 -9.55
C TYR A 206 -17.91 12.86 -10.31
N GLY A 207 -18.89 13.38 -9.57
CA GLY A 207 -20.19 13.79 -10.11
C GLY A 207 -21.19 12.65 -10.30
N MET A 208 -20.85 11.41 -9.96
CA MET A 208 -21.79 10.29 -9.93
C MET A 208 -22.79 10.45 -8.78
N SER A 209 -24.06 10.15 -9.04
CA SER A 209 -25.11 10.21 -8.02
C SER A 209 -24.89 9.15 -6.94
N ALA A 210 -25.51 9.34 -5.76
CA ALA A 210 -25.50 8.32 -4.70
C ALA A 210 -26.19 7.04 -5.18
N GLU A 211 -27.27 7.15 -5.94
CA GLU A 211 -28.02 6.02 -6.52
C GLU A 211 -27.16 5.20 -7.49
N ASP A 212 -26.55 5.86 -8.49
CA ASP A 212 -25.70 5.18 -9.47
C ASP A 212 -24.51 4.47 -8.79
N ARG A 213 -23.87 5.13 -7.82
CA ARG A 213 -22.72 4.56 -7.10
C ARG A 213 -23.15 3.38 -6.22
N SER A 214 -24.31 3.48 -5.57
CA SER A 214 -24.88 2.39 -4.77
C SER A 214 -25.26 1.20 -5.65
N ALA A 215 -25.78 1.43 -6.86
CA ALA A 215 -26.06 0.38 -7.83
C ALA A 215 -24.78 -0.39 -8.25
N LEU A 216 -23.65 0.31 -8.43
CA LEU A 216 -22.37 -0.35 -8.70
C LEU A 216 -21.89 -1.21 -7.51
N ALA A 217 -22.06 -0.72 -6.28
CA ALA A 217 -21.76 -1.49 -5.08
C ALA A 217 -22.62 -2.77 -5.01
N GLN A 218 -23.92 -2.66 -5.31
CA GLN A 218 -24.81 -3.82 -5.37
C GLN A 218 -24.36 -4.85 -6.42
N VAL A 219 -23.96 -4.41 -7.62
CA VAL A 219 -23.45 -5.31 -8.67
C VAL A 219 -22.21 -6.07 -8.21
N PHE A 220 -21.27 -5.40 -7.56
CA PHE A 220 -20.08 -6.05 -7.02
C PHE A 220 -20.46 -7.08 -5.94
N LEU A 221 -21.28 -6.69 -4.97
CA LEU A 221 -21.64 -7.53 -3.83
C LEU A 221 -22.47 -8.75 -4.25
N ASP A 222 -23.39 -8.57 -5.20
CA ASP A 222 -24.15 -9.67 -5.80
C ASP A 222 -23.24 -10.71 -6.47
N GLU A 223 -22.25 -10.24 -7.23
CA GLU A 223 -21.32 -11.15 -7.92
C GLU A 223 -20.37 -11.85 -6.93
N VAL A 224 -19.96 -11.17 -5.86
CA VAL A 224 -19.19 -11.75 -4.74
C VAL A 224 -19.99 -12.84 -4.01
N GLU A 225 -21.26 -12.59 -3.72
CA GLU A 225 -22.12 -13.59 -3.09
C GLU A 225 -22.43 -14.78 -4.00
N ALA A 226 -22.59 -14.52 -5.30
CA ALA A 226 -22.71 -15.58 -6.32
C ALA A 226 -21.41 -16.39 -6.46
N GLY A 227 -20.25 -15.77 -6.19
CA GLY A 227 -18.93 -16.39 -6.07
C GLY A 227 -18.73 -17.21 -4.79
N GLY A 228 -19.75 -17.30 -3.93
CA GLY A 228 -19.72 -18.14 -2.73
C GLY A 228 -19.18 -17.47 -1.47
N TYR A 229 -18.88 -16.18 -1.52
CA TYR A 229 -18.48 -15.40 -0.34
C TYR A 229 -19.70 -14.71 0.30
N THR A 230 -19.47 -14.02 1.42
CA THR A 230 -20.46 -13.14 2.05
C THR A 230 -20.10 -11.69 1.70
N GLY A 231 -21.05 -10.93 1.16
CA GLY A 231 -20.84 -9.53 0.81
C GLY A 231 -20.93 -8.60 2.02
N MET A 232 -20.09 -7.57 2.05
CA MET A 232 -20.16 -6.50 3.04
C MET A 232 -19.93 -5.14 2.37
N PHE A 233 -20.68 -4.12 2.78
CA PHE A 233 -20.51 -2.76 2.27
C PHE A 233 -19.77 -1.92 3.31
N TYR A 234 -18.66 -1.31 2.92
CA TYR A 234 -17.91 -0.38 3.77
C TYR A 234 -18.18 1.06 3.36
N ALA A 235 -18.47 1.92 4.35
CA ALA A 235 -18.50 3.37 4.17
C ALA A 235 -18.37 4.11 5.51
N ALA A 236 -17.96 5.38 5.44
CA ALA A 236 -17.90 6.23 6.62
C ALA A 236 -19.29 6.68 7.07
N ARG A 237 -19.48 6.80 8.38
CA ARG A 237 -20.76 7.19 9.02
C ARG A 237 -21.36 8.47 8.46
N ASN A 238 -20.52 9.47 8.14
CA ASN A 238 -20.98 10.73 7.55
C ASN A 238 -21.47 10.60 6.10
N GLU A 239 -21.18 9.49 5.43
CA GLU A 239 -21.67 9.19 4.08
C GLU A 239 -22.99 8.41 4.12
N LEU A 240 -23.13 7.49 5.08
CA LEU A 240 -24.30 6.63 5.27
C LEU A 240 -25.48 7.35 5.94
N GLU A 241 -25.22 8.18 6.95
CA GLU A 241 -26.27 8.77 7.78
C GLU A 241 -27.30 9.56 6.96
N GLY A 242 -28.56 9.16 7.06
CA GLY A 242 -29.67 9.80 6.35
C GLY A 242 -29.57 9.69 4.83
N ASN A 243 -28.92 8.65 4.32
CA ASN A 243 -28.72 8.39 2.89
C ASN A 243 -27.99 9.54 2.17
N LEU A 244 -27.00 10.17 2.84
CA LEU A 244 -26.39 11.40 2.35
C LEU A 244 -25.62 11.19 1.04
N LEU A 245 -24.79 10.15 1.00
CA LEU A 245 -23.93 9.83 -0.14
C LEU A 245 -24.11 8.38 -0.62
N TRP A 246 -24.93 7.59 0.05
CA TRP A 246 -25.23 6.21 -0.32
C TRP A 246 -26.73 5.96 -0.15
N ASP A 247 -27.29 5.07 -0.97
CA ASP A 247 -28.61 4.47 -0.74
C ASP A 247 -28.44 3.38 0.33
N ALA A 248 -28.18 3.84 1.56
CA ALA A 248 -27.90 3.01 2.72
C ALA A 248 -29.10 2.13 3.07
N ASP A 249 -30.32 2.65 2.97
CA ASP A 249 -31.56 1.91 3.24
C ASP A 249 -31.65 0.66 2.36
N THR A 250 -31.32 0.77 1.07
CA THR A 250 -31.33 -0.38 0.15
C THR A 250 -30.17 -1.34 0.42
N LEU A 251 -28.98 -0.80 0.72
CA LEU A 251 -27.78 -1.61 0.95
C LEU A 251 -27.88 -2.43 2.24
N GLU A 252 -28.36 -1.85 3.34
CA GLU A 252 -28.46 -2.52 4.65
C GLU A 252 -29.55 -3.60 4.69
N LEU A 253 -30.53 -3.53 3.79
CA LEU A 253 -31.54 -4.59 3.62
C LEU A 253 -30.98 -5.86 2.97
N LYS A 254 -29.80 -5.81 2.34
CA LYS A 254 -29.27 -6.93 1.56
C LYS A 254 -27.88 -7.37 1.99
N TYR A 255 -27.06 -6.44 2.47
CA TYR A 255 -25.67 -6.70 2.82
C TYR A 255 -25.35 -6.21 4.23
N ARG A 256 -24.32 -6.82 4.81
CA ARG A 256 -23.76 -6.34 6.09
C ARG A 256 -23.07 -5.01 5.88
N ILE A 257 -23.20 -4.12 6.85
CA ILE A 257 -22.51 -2.83 6.83
C ILE A 257 -21.30 -2.85 7.75
N TRP A 258 -20.16 -2.40 7.22
CA TRP A 258 -18.96 -2.06 7.96
C TRP A 258 -18.83 -0.53 8.00
N VAL A 259 -19.14 0.05 9.15
CA VAL A 259 -19.17 1.51 9.30
C VAL A 259 -17.85 2.03 9.86
N ALA A 260 -17.27 3.05 9.21
CA ALA A 260 -16.15 3.80 9.78
C ALA A 260 -16.66 5.00 10.58
N ARG A 261 -16.34 5.04 11.88
CA ARG A 261 -16.71 6.15 12.78
C ARG A 261 -15.67 6.33 13.88
N TYR A 262 -14.86 7.38 13.74
CA TYR A 262 -13.86 7.74 14.75
C TYR A 262 -14.42 8.82 15.68
N GLY A 263 -14.26 8.65 16.99
CA GLY A 263 -14.79 9.57 18.00
C GLY A 263 -13.87 9.72 19.20
N ASP A 264 -14.29 10.54 20.17
CA ASP A 264 -13.52 10.76 21.41
C ASP A 264 -13.54 9.54 22.34
N ALA A 265 -14.64 8.78 22.32
CA ALA A 265 -14.77 7.48 22.98
C ALA A 265 -15.03 6.42 21.91
N VAL A 266 -14.24 5.36 21.94
CA VAL A 266 -14.25 4.26 20.97
C VAL A 266 -14.18 2.93 21.71
N TRP A 267 -14.28 1.81 21.00
CA TRP A 267 -14.12 0.48 21.62
C TRP A 267 -12.80 0.38 22.44
N PRO A 268 -12.80 -0.21 23.65
CA PRO A 268 -13.94 -0.80 24.37
C PRO A 268 -14.67 0.18 25.32
N GLU A 269 -14.29 1.46 25.34
CA GLU A 269 -14.91 2.48 26.21
C GLU A 269 -16.34 2.82 25.76
N ALA A 270 -16.58 2.82 24.45
CA ALA A 270 -17.89 2.85 23.83
C ALA A 270 -18.20 1.49 23.20
N ALA A 271 -19.38 0.95 23.49
CA ALA A 271 -19.82 -0.37 23.00
C ALA A 271 -20.35 -0.33 21.57
N GLU A 272 -20.69 0.86 21.05
CA GLU A 272 -21.30 1.06 19.74
C GLU A 272 -20.90 2.43 19.15
N PRO A 273 -20.83 2.57 17.81
CA PRO A 273 -20.67 3.87 17.16
C PRO A 273 -21.93 4.73 17.30
N ASP A 274 -21.73 6.06 17.26
CA ASP A 274 -22.81 7.02 17.02
C ASP A 274 -23.26 6.98 15.55
N TYR A 275 -23.98 5.91 15.18
CA TYR A 275 -24.58 5.66 13.87
C TYR A 275 -25.97 5.05 14.06
N SER A 276 -26.95 5.53 13.29
CA SER A 276 -28.36 5.16 13.46
C SER A 276 -28.84 4.01 12.57
N GLY A 277 -28.08 3.65 11.53
CA GLY A 277 -28.41 2.55 10.62
C GLY A 277 -27.92 1.20 11.12
N GLU A 278 -28.21 0.15 10.36
CA GLU A 278 -27.79 -1.21 10.70
C GLU A 278 -26.31 -1.42 10.38
N TYR A 279 -25.59 -2.16 11.22
CA TYR A 279 -24.18 -2.49 11.00
C TYR A 279 -23.79 -3.81 11.68
N ALA A 280 -22.80 -4.48 11.09
CA ALA A 280 -22.24 -5.72 11.62
C ALA A 280 -20.78 -5.53 12.10
N MET A 281 -20.08 -4.52 11.57
CA MET A 281 -18.70 -4.22 11.92
C MET A 281 -18.49 -2.72 12.04
N TRP A 282 -17.63 -2.31 12.96
CA TRP A 282 -17.27 -0.91 13.22
C TRP A 282 -15.75 -0.72 13.16
N GLN A 283 -15.27 0.08 12.21
CA GLN A 283 -13.91 0.62 12.23
C GLN A 283 -13.89 1.83 13.17
N TYR A 284 -13.29 1.64 14.35
CA TYR A 284 -13.42 2.59 15.44
C TYR A 284 -12.24 3.56 15.55
N THR A 285 -11.09 3.25 14.94
CA THR A 285 -9.97 4.18 14.83
C THR A 285 -9.06 3.80 13.67
N ASN A 286 -8.43 4.81 13.07
CA ASN A 286 -7.33 4.64 12.11
C ASN A 286 -5.95 4.96 12.70
N GLN A 287 -5.87 5.07 14.04
CA GLN A 287 -4.65 5.43 14.78
C GLN A 287 -4.27 4.32 15.77
N GLY A 288 -4.63 3.07 15.47
CA GLY A 288 -4.24 1.92 16.26
C GLY A 288 -2.74 1.70 16.26
N SER A 289 -2.23 1.05 17.30
CA SER A 289 -0.84 0.58 17.39
C SER A 289 -0.85 -0.87 17.81
N VAL A 290 -0.38 -1.74 16.92
CA VAL A 290 -0.39 -3.19 17.08
C VAL A 290 1.04 -3.70 16.92
N PRO A 291 1.59 -4.43 17.91
CA PRO A 291 2.87 -5.12 17.76
C PRO A 291 2.98 -5.89 16.44
N GLY A 292 4.10 -5.72 15.74
CA GLY A 292 4.35 -6.32 14.43
C GLY A 292 3.93 -5.46 13.24
N ILE A 293 3.27 -4.32 13.45
CA ILE A 293 2.93 -3.35 12.40
C ILE A 293 3.63 -2.02 12.69
N ASP A 294 4.41 -1.55 11.73
CA ASP A 294 5.04 -0.24 11.80
C ASP A 294 4.02 0.87 11.49
N GLY A 295 3.93 1.86 12.38
CA GLY A 295 3.02 3.00 12.21
C GLY A 295 1.59 2.73 12.69
N ALA A 296 0.64 3.44 12.09
CA ALA A 296 -0.77 3.35 12.46
C ALA A 296 -1.48 2.25 11.67
N VAL A 297 -2.41 1.56 12.33
CA VAL A 297 -3.30 0.57 11.71
C VAL A 297 -4.75 0.81 12.11
N ASP A 298 -5.65 0.45 11.22
CA ASP A 298 -7.08 0.57 11.43
C ASP A 298 -7.57 -0.58 12.33
N LEU A 299 -8.37 -0.24 13.34
CA LEU A 299 -8.89 -1.21 14.31
C LEU A 299 -10.41 -1.33 14.18
N ASN A 300 -10.86 -2.58 14.27
CA ASN A 300 -12.23 -2.99 14.02
C ASN A 300 -12.79 -3.80 15.19
N VAL A 301 -14.10 -3.68 15.39
CA VAL A 301 -14.89 -4.63 16.16
C VAL A 301 -15.99 -5.17 15.27
N ALA A 302 -16.12 -6.49 15.21
CA ALA A 302 -17.23 -7.18 14.57
C ALA A 302 -18.16 -7.71 15.66
N TYR A 303 -19.46 -7.49 15.50
CA TYR A 303 -20.48 -7.99 16.44
C TYR A 303 -20.93 -9.41 16.09
N PHE A 304 -20.00 -10.17 15.51
CA PHE A 304 -20.11 -11.56 15.12
C PHE A 304 -18.71 -12.18 15.09
N GLY A 305 -18.66 -13.52 15.11
CA GLY A 305 -17.41 -14.27 15.07
C GLY A 305 -17.61 -15.68 14.52
N TYR A 306 -16.52 -16.45 14.43
CA TYR A 306 -16.52 -17.82 13.94
C TYR A 306 -15.65 -18.69 14.84
N GLU A 307 -16.11 -19.89 15.19
CA GLU A 307 -15.32 -20.83 16.01
C GLU A 307 -14.21 -21.52 15.20
N GLU A 308 -14.40 -21.65 13.89
CA GLU A 308 -13.49 -22.33 12.98
C GLU A 308 -13.27 -21.51 11.71
N ALA A 309 -12.07 -21.60 11.15
CA ALA A 309 -11.78 -20.99 9.86
C ALA A 309 -12.57 -21.70 8.75
N ALA A 310 -12.98 -20.95 7.74
CA ALA A 310 -13.53 -21.51 6.52
C ALA A 310 -12.50 -22.39 5.79
N SER A 311 -12.97 -23.24 4.88
CA SER A 311 -12.08 -23.93 3.93
C SER A 311 -11.88 -23.06 2.69
N ALA A 312 -10.70 -23.13 2.08
CA ALA A 312 -10.47 -22.52 0.77
C ALA A 312 -11.40 -23.16 -0.29
N GLN A 313 -11.88 -22.35 -1.24
CA GLN A 313 -12.72 -22.87 -2.33
C GLN A 313 -11.90 -23.78 -3.28
N GLU A 314 -10.63 -23.46 -3.46
CA GLU A 314 -9.64 -24.21 -4.24
C GLU A 314 -8.39 -24.51 -3.39
N GLU A 315 -8.45 -25.59 -2.60
CA GLU A 315 -7.33 -26.00 -1.74
C GLU A 315 -6.01 -26.15 -2.51
N GLY A 316 -4.97 -25.48 -2.03
CA GLY A 316 -3.62 -25.52 -2.61
C GLY A 316 -3.42 -24.65 -3.85
N ALA A 317 -4.40 -23.82 -4.24
CA ALA A 317 -4.27 -22.87 -5.34
C ALA A 317 -3.48 -21.59 -4.95
N ALA A 318 -3.40 -21.27 -3.66
CA ALA A 318 -2.61 -20.13 -3.19
C ALA A 318 -1.12 -20.33 -3.46
N GLU A 319 -0.50 -19.35 -4.10
CA GLU A 319 0.95 -19.30 -4.29
C GLU A 319 1.63 -18.99 -2.95
N HIS A 320 2.70 -19.72 -2.64
CA HIS A 320 3.55 -19.39 -1.50
C HIS A 320 4.42 -18.18 -1.85
N VAL A 321 4.26 -17.08 -1.12
CA VAL A 321 5.02 -15.85 -1.31
C VAL A 321 5.84 -15.51 -0.08
N GLU A 322 6.95 -14.81 -0.29
CA GLU A 322 7.77 -14.22 0.77
C GLU A 322 7.45 -12.72 0.90
N ALA A 323 7.79 -12.13 2.04
CA ALA A 323 7.69 -10.68 2.25
C ALA A 323 8.47 -9.93 1.16
N ASP A 324 7.84 -8.96 0.49
CA ASP A 324 8.50 -8.14 -0.52
C ASP A 324 9.33 -7.05 0.18
N PRO A 325 10.68 -7.09 0.09
CA PRO A 325 11.53 -6.13 0.77
C PRO A 325 11.39 -4.69 0.24
N GLU A 326 10.77 -4.48 -0.92
CA GLU A 326 10.64 -3.16 -1.56
C GLU A 326 9.31 -2.46 -1.27
N VAL A 327 8.39 -3.09 -0.53
CA VAL A 327 7.10 -2.49 -0.19
C VAL A 327 7.30 -1.15 0.53
N GLY A 328 6.58 -0.12 0.06
CA GLY A 328 6.65 1.23 0.61
C GLY A 328 7.90 2.01 0.22
N VAL A 329 8.83 1.43 -0.54
CA VAL A 329 10.06 2.09 -0.99
C VAL A 329 9.92 2.53 -2.43
N THR A 330 10.14 3.82 -2.68
CA THR A 330 10.22 4.34 -4.04
C THR A 330 11.67 4.41 -4.47
N PHE A 331 12.01 3.67 -5.53
CA PHE A 331 13.33 3.72 -6.14
C PHE A 331 13.36 4.70 -7.32
N GLU A 332 14.36 5.59 -7.33
CA GLU A 332 14.80 6.23 -8.55
C GLU A 332 15.62 5.21 -9.36
N GLU A 333 15.07 4.78 -10.49
CA GLU A 333 15.71 3.80 -11.38
C GLU A 333 17.01 4.36 -11.98
N VAL A 334 18.10 3.65 -11.75
CA VAL A 334 19.44 3.99 -12.26
C VAL A 334 20.09 2.76 -12.88
N ASN A 335 21.18 2.94 -13.63
CA ASN A 335 21.98 1.84 -14.12
C ASN A 335 23.43 2.28 -14.18
N GLU A 336 24.15 2.07 -13.08
CA GLU A 336 25.54 2.48 -12.93
C GLU A 336 26.34 1.47 -12.12
N GLN A 337 27.65 1.46 -12.31
CA GLN A 337 28.55 0.69 -11.46
C GLN A 337 28.88 1.49 -10.21
N VAL A 338 28.85 0.83 -9.05
CA VAL A 338 29.27 1.40 -7.77
C VAL A 338 30.27 0.48 -7.08
N THR A 339 31.11 1.06 -6.24
CA THR A 339 31.96 0.34 -5.27
C THR A 339 31.66 0.82 -3.85
N ALA A 340 32.08 0.06 -2.84
CA ALA A 340 32.06 0.54 -1.47
C ALA A 340 33.11 1.62 -1.26
N LYS A 341 32.83 2.60 -0.40
CA LYS A 341 33.84 3.56 0.04
C LYS A 341 34.93 2.87 0.85
N ASP A 342 34.55 1.92 1.70
CA ASP A 342 35.47 1.06 2.45
C ASP A 342 34.99 -0.40 2.40
N GLU A 343 33.96 -0.73 3.18
CA GLU A 343 33.16 -1.95 3.02
C GLU A 343 31.67 -1.64 3.26
N VAL A 344 30.78 -2.45 2.68
CA VAL A 344 29.34 -2.40 2.97
C VAL A 344 28.72 -3.79 2.91
N ASN A 345 27.81 -4.10 3.85
CA ASN A 345 27.00 -5.31 3.81
C ASN A 345 25.98 -5.21 2.67
N LEU A 346 25.87 -6.28 1.88
CA LEU A 346 24.79 -6.50 0.93
C LEU A 346 23.76 -7.44 1.58
N ARG A 347 22.53 -6.96 1.70
CA ARG A 347 21.46 -7.61 2.47
C ARG A 347 20.31 -8.07 1.57
N SER A 348 19.58 -9.10 1.99
CA SER A 348 18.37 -9.57 1.29
C SER A 348 17.15 -8.67 1.52
N THR A 349 17.15 -7.88 2.61
CA THR A 349 16.10 -6.90 2.93
C THR A 349 16.72 -5.58 3.37
N MET A 350 15.95 -4.49 3.37
CA MET A 350 16.39 -3.15 3.76
C MET A 350 16.31 -2.90 5.28
N ASP A 351 16.78 -3.86 6.08
CA ASP A 351 16.84 -3.77 7.55
C ASP A 351 18.29 -3.82 8.08
N GLN A 352 18.58 -3.03 9.12
CA GLN A 352 19.85 -3.03 9.85
C GLN A 352 19.77 -3.66 11.24
N GLY A 353 18.61 -4.18 11.66
CA GLY A 353 18.37 -4.69 13.01
C GLY A 353 19.34 -5.80 13.40
N ASP A 354 19.18 -6.97 12.78
CA ASP A 354 20.11 -8.09 12.95
C ASP A 354 20.90 -8.39 11.67
N ASP A 355 21.97 -9.17 11.79
CA ASP A 355 22.77 -9.57 10.63
C ASP A 355 22.23 -10.84 9.94
N SER A 356 21.00 -11.29 10.26
CA SER A 356 20.42 -12.50 9.67
C SER A 356 20.15 -12.35 8.18
N ASN A 357 19.89 -11.12 7.72
CA ASN A 357 19.66 -10.78 6.33
C ASN A 357 20.95 -10.43 5.55
N VAL A 358 22.14 -10.46 6.17
CA VAL A 358 23.42 -10.17 5.48
C VAL A 358 23.79 -11.35 4.59
N VAL A 359 23.78 -11.11 3.28
CA VAL A 359 24.13 -12.13 2.28
C VAL A 359 25.63 -12.15 2.01
N THR A 360 26.23 -10.97 1.84
CA THR A 360 27.67 -10.83 1.57
C THR A 360 28.15 -9.39 1.86
N ARG A 361 29.41 -9.08 1.54
CA ARG A 361 29.98 -7.74 1.60
C ARG A 361 30.52 -7.31 0.24
N LEU A 362 30.40 -6.03 -0.04
CA LEU A 362 31.09 -5.36 -1.14
C LEU A 362 32.27 -4.58 -0.55
N LEU A 363 33.49 -4.88 -0.99
CA LEU A 363 34.70 -4.17 -0.57
C LEU A 363 35.03 -3.03 -1.53
N ASN A 364 35.81 -2.05 -1.07
CA ASN A 364 36.36 -1.03 -1.94
C ASN A 364 37.20 -1.67 -3.06
N GLY A 365 36.91 -1.29 -4.29
CA GLY A 365 37.51 -1.87 -5.50
C GLY A 365 36.68 -2.99 -6.13
N ASP A 366 35.81 -3.67 -5.38
CA ASP A 366 34.79 -4.56 -5.95
C ASP A 366 33.64 -3.71 -6.52
N THR A 367 32.92 -4.24 -7.51
CA THR A 367 31.81 -3.51 -8.16
C THR A 367 30.48 -4.26 -8.10
N ALA A 368 29.40 -3.50 -7.99
CA ALA A 368 28.02 -3.94 -8.16
C ALA A 368 27.28 -3.00 -9.11
N THR A 369 26.23 -3.48 -9.78
CA THR A 369 25.38 -2.61 -10.59
C THR A 369 24.29 -2.03 -9.70
N ARG A 370 24.27 -0.73 -9.48
CA ARG A 370 23.14 -0.07 -8.81
C ARG A 370 22.00 0.10 -9.80
N THR A 371 20.85 -0.48 -9.47
CA THR A 371 19.62 -0.44 -10.28
C THR A 371 18.59 0.52 -9.73
N GLY A 372 18.69 0.91 -8.44
CA GLY A 372 17.79 1.88 -7.84
C GLY A 372 18.40 2.60 -6.65
N VAL A 373 18.04 3.87 -6.45
CA VAL A 373 18.29 4.62 -5.21
C VAL A 373 16.97 4.86 -4.50
N GLY A 374 16.81 4.24 -3.33
CA GLY A 374 15.60 4.33 -2.52
C GLY A 374 15.50 5.66 -1.79
N ASN A 375 14.27 6.16 -1.63
CA ASN A 375 13.94 7.33 -0.81
C ASN A 375 14.23 7.14 0.69
N ASN A 376 14.54 5.91 1.12
CA ASN A 376 14.82 5.51 2.49
C ASN A 376 16.33 5.40 2.83
N GLY A 377 17.21 5.83 1.92
CA GLY A 377 18.66 5.77 2.14
C GLY A 377 19.32 4.44 1.78
N TRP A 378 18.58 3.48 1.22
CA TRP A 378 19.11 2.24 0.66
C TRP A 378 19.25 2.31 -0.86
N SER A 379 20.15 1.51 -1.40
CA SER A 379 20.34 1.30 -2.84
C SER A 379 20.01 -0.15 -3.18
N ARG A 380 19.27 -0.36 -4.27
CA ARG A 380 19.06 -1.67 -4.88
C ARG A 380 20.20 -1.98 -5.82
N LEU A 381 20.82 -3.13 -5.62
CA LEU A 381 22.02 -3.58 -6.35
C LEU A 381 21.77 -4.93 -7.00
N GLU A 382 22.24 -5.09 -8.22
CA GLU A 382 22.47 -6.38 -8.86
C GLU A 382 23.92 -6.81 -8.60
N TYR A 383 24.10 -7.89 -7.86
CA TYR A 383 25.43 -8.43 -7.53
C TYR A 383 25.41 -9.96 -7.60
N ASN A 384 26.29 -10.54 -8.42
CA ASN A 384 26.36 -11.99 -8.68
C ASN A 384 25.00 -12.62 -9.12
N GLY A 385 24.19 -11.87 -9.87
CA GLY A 385 22.88 -12.33 -10.36
C GLY A 385 21.78 -12.34 -9.29
N GLN A 386 21.98 -11.64 -8.18
CA GLN A 386 20.99 -11.45 -7.11
C GLN A 386 20.70 -9.97 -6.94
N THR A 387 19.43 -9.66 -6.68
CA THR A 387 19.01 -8.36 -6.14
C THR A 387 19.33 -8.32 -4.65
N LEU A 388 20.15 -7.35 -4.23
CA LEU A 388 20.54 -7.12 -2.85
C LEU A 388 20.46 -5.62 -2.52
N TYR A 389 20.40 -5.29 -1.23
CA TYR A 389 20.29 -3.92 -0.75
C TYR A 389 21.50 -3.51 0.08
N ALA A 390 21.94 -2.27 -0.09
CA ALA A 390 23.04 -1.69 0.68
C ALA A 390 22.74 -0.24 1.05
N VAL A 391 23.30 0.22 2.16
CA VAL A 391 23.13 1.62 2.60
C VAL A 391 23.83 2.55 1.59
N SER A 392 23.05 3.44 0.98
CA SER A 392 23.51 4.31 -0.10
C SER A 392 24.71 5.17 0.27
N SER A 393 24.82 5.58 1.54
CA SER A 393 25.90 6.43 2.02
C SER A 393 27.29 5.76 2.01
N TYR A 394 27.34 4.42 1.99
CA TYR A 394 28.58 3.65 1.89
C TYR A 394 29.01 3.35 0.45
N LEU A 395 28.20 3.70 -0.55
CA LEU A 395 28.48 3.47 -1.95
C LEU A 395 29.03 4.72 -2.64
N THR A 396 29.80 4.53 -3.71
CA THR A 396 30.25 5.58 -4.62
C THR A 396 30.31 5.08 -6.06
N ALA A 397 29.91 5.93 -7.01
CA ALA A 397 30.07 5.70 -8.44
C ALA A 397 31.50 6.05 -8.94
N ASP A 398 32.31 6.70 -8.11
CA ASP A 398 33.74 6.87 -8.37
C ASP A 398 34.47 5.56 -8.07
N LEU A 399 34.63 4.72 -9.09
CA LEU A 399 35.32 3.43 -8.98
C LEU A 399 36.83 3.57 -8.70
N SER A 400 37.38 4.79 -8.75
CA SER A 400 38.75 5.08 -8.37
C SER A 400 38.88 5.60 -6.93
N TYR A 401 37.78 5.65 -6.19
CA TYR A 401 37.77 6.06 -4.79
C TYR A 401 38.71 5.20 -3.97
N THR A 402 39.72 5.83 -3.38
CA THR A 402 40.54 5.23 -2.35
C THR A 402 40.05 5.73 -0.99
N PRO A 403 39.67 4.84 -0.05
CA PRO A 403 39.37 5.25 1.30
C PRO A 403 40.54 6.05 1.88
N PRO A 404 40.27 7.09 2.70
CA PRO A 404 41.32 7.74 3.46
C PRO A 404 42.13 6.67 4.18
N ALA A 405 43.46 6.74 4.11
CA ALA A 405 44.30 5.85 4.89
C ALA A 405 43.80 5.91 6.34
N GLU A 406 43.48 4.75 6.93
CA GLU A 406 43.19 4.67 8.35
C GLU A 406 44.32 5.42 9.06
N GLU A 407 44.01 6.55 9.71
CA GLU A 407 44.94 7.04 10.71
C GLU A 407 45.12 5.87 11.68
N PRO A 408 46.37 5.44 11.96
CA PRO A 408 46.58 4.32 12.84
C PRO A 408 45.79 4.61 14.11
N GLN A 409 44.74 3.81 14.33
CA GLN A 409 43.87 3.97 15.47
C GLN A 409 44.81 3.92 16.66
N SER A 410 44.98 5.06 17.32
CA SER A 410 45.86 5.15 18.47
C SER A 410 45.44 4.02 19.41
N GLU A 411 46.34 3.04 19.66
CA GLU A 411 46.12 1.98 20.67
C GLU A 411 45.79 2.58 22.05
N PHE A 412 45.91 3.89 22.19
CA PHE A 412 45.71 4.67 23.39
C PHE A 412 44.40 5.45 23.31
N LYS A 413 43.66 5.44 24.42
CA LYS A 413 42.52 6.34 24.66
C LYS A 413 42.89 7.82 24.53
N THR A 414 44.17 8.15 24.66
CA THR A 414 44.70 9.51 24.51
C THR A 414 44.64 9.95 23.05
N GLN A 415 43.81 10.95 22.78
CA GLN A 415 43.72 11.60 21.47
C GLN A 415 44.79 12.67 21.34
N PHE A 416 45.35 12.82 20.13
CA PHE A 416 46.37 13.84 19.85
C PHE A 416 45.92 14.73 18.70
N THR A 417 45.96 16.04 18.92
CA THR A 417 45.85 17.04 17.85
C THR A 417 47.19 17.12 17.13
N THR A 418 47.19 16.92 15.82
CA THR A 418 48.39 16.97 14.99
C THR A 418 49.06 18.34 15.03
N VAL A 419 50.37 18.35 15.25
CA VAL A 419 51.25 19.51 15.17
C VAL A 419 52.55 19.11 14.47
N SER A 420 53.38 20.06 14.06
CA SER A 420 54.71 19.79 13.53
C SER A 420 55.64 20.91 13.96
N GLU A 421 56.33 20.73 15.07
CA GLU A 421 57.21 21.75 15.65
C GLU A 421 58.43 21.12 16.32
N ASN A 422 59.53 21.88 16.34
CA ASN A 422 60.75 21.46 17.01
C ASN A 422 60.64 21.72 18.51
N VAL A 423 61.01 20.74 19.33
CA VAL A 423 60.97 20.84 20.80
C VAL A 423 62.25 20.32 21.43
N THR A 424 62.60 20.88 22.59
CA THR A 424 63.66 20.38 23.49
C THR A 424 63.08 20.17 24.89
N ALA A 425 63.71 19.34 25.72
CA ALA A 425 63.37 19.26 27.14
C ALA A 425 63.75 20.57 27.87
N LYS A 426 62.99 20.95 28.91
CA LYS A 426 63.34 22.06 29.82
C LYS A 426 64.62 21.78 30.61
N GLU A 427 64.75 20.55 31.09
CA GLU A 427 65.96 20.02 31.75
C GLU A 427 66.21 18.58 31.27
N VAL A 428 65.25 17.69 31.53
CA VAL A 428 65.20 16.31 31.02
C VAL A 428 63.74 15.82 30.97
N THR A 429 63.38 14.98 30.00
CA THR A 429 62.08 14.28 29.98
C THR A 429 62.22 12.84 29.49
N ASN A 430 61.39 11.94 30.00
CA ASN A 430 61.37 10.55 29.55
C ASN A 430 60.51 10.42 28.29
N LEU A 431 61.08 9.88 27.22
CA LEU A 431 60.34 9.44 26.05
C LEU A 431 59.95 7.97 26.26
N ARG A 432 58.65 7.70 26.19
CA ARG A 432 58.04 6.41 26.51
C ARG A 432 57.41 5.78 25.29
N ASN A 433 57.25 4.46 25.29
CA ASN A 433 56.57 3.73 24.22
C ASN A 433 55.05 3.97 24.17
N ARG A 434 54.45 4.51 25.24
CA ARG A 434 53.00 4.78 25.38
C ARG A 434 52.77 6.07 26.17
N PRO A 435 51.66 6.82 25.97
CA PRO A 435 51.32 8.03 26.73
C PRO A 435 50.76 7.69 28.13
N SER A 436 51.56 6.99 28.93
CA SER A 436 51.25 6.63 30.31
C SER A 436 52.53 6.58 31.14
N VAL A 437 52.41 6.78 32.46
CA VAL A 437 53.51 6.51 33.42
C VAL A 437 53.35 5.16 34.11
N GLU A 438 52.22 4.48 33.91
CA GLU A 438 51.89 3.19 34.52
C GLU A 438 52.24 2.02 33.59
N PRO A 439 52.57 0.83 34.12
CA PRO A 439 52.76 -0.37 33.32
C PRO A 439 51.55 -0.67 32.42
N PRO A 440 51.76 -1.12 31.17
CA PRO A 440 53.01 -1.60 30.58
C PRO A 440 53.86 -0.50 29.89
N SER A 441 53.74 0.77 30.29
CA SER A 441 54.59 1.85 29.75
C SER A 441 56.04 1.72 30.21
N GLU A 442 56.96 1.85 29.25
CA GLU A 442 58.41 1.80 29.47
C GLU A 442 59.09 3.08 28.99
N VAL A 443 60.12 3.51 29.70
CA VAL A 443 61.00 4.60 29.25
C VAL A 443 61.98 4.03 28.24
N ILE A 444 61.93 4.55 27.02
CA ILE A 444 62.80 4.14 25.91
C ILE A 444 64.08 4.96 25.91
N VAL A 445 63.97 6.27 26.13
CA VAL A 445 65.11 7.19 26.15
C VAL A 445 64.79 8.43 27.00
N GLN A 446 65.83 9.15 27.43
CA GLN A 446 65.70 10.47 28.05
C GLN A 446 66.13 11.54 27.06
N LEU A 447 65.30 12.55 26.88
CA LEU A 447 65.60 13.75 26.11
C LEU A 447 66.14 14.82 27.07
N HIS A 448 67.33 15.34 26.82
CA HIS A 448 67.98 16.39 27.61
C HIS A 448 67.80 17.78 27.00
N ASN A 449 67.95 18.82 27.84
CA ASN A 449 67.94 20.19 27.36
C ASN A 449 69.04 20.43 26.31
N GLY A 450 68.65 20.97 25.16
CA GLY A 450 69.50 21.20 24.00
C GLY A 450 69.36 20.14 22.90
N GLU A 451 68.77 18.97 23.20
CA GLU A 451 68.44 17.96 22.19
C GLU A 451 67.10 18.29 21.53
N VAL A 452 67.10 18.50 20.21
CA VAL A 452 65.92 18.93 19.45
C VAL A 452 65.31 17.74 18.71
N ILE A 453 63.99 17.57 18.89
CA ILE A 453 63.19 16.53 18.24
C ILE A 453 61.89 17.12 17.68
N THR A 454 61.22 16.40 16.79
CA THR A 454 59.94 16.85 16.23
C THR A 454 58.78 16.41 17.11
N ARG A 455 57.95 17.34 17.57
CA ARG A 455 56.64 17.06 18.15
C ARG A 455 55.61 16.96 17.04
N THR A 456 54.92 15.82 16.97
CA THR A 456 53.95 15.47 15.91
C THR A 456 52.50 15.43 16.41
N GLY A 457 52.27 15.61 17.72
CA GLY A 457 50.93 15.71 18.29
C GLY A 457 50.92 16.18 19.75
N VAL A 458 49.83 16.83 20.16
CA VAL A 458 49.57 17.25 21.56
C VAL A 458 48.20 16.76 21.99
N SER A 459 48.10 16.14 23.17
CA SER A 459 46.83 15.76 23.78
C SER A 459 46.33 16.80 24.76
N ASP A 460 45.03 16.88 24.95
CA ASP A 460 44.36 17.64 26.02
C ASP A 460 44.72 17.16 27.44
N VAL A 461 45.10 15.89 27.60
CA VAL A 461 45.53 15.29 28.88
C VAL A 461 47.04 15.40 29.16
N GLY A 462 47.74 16.33 28.52
CA GLY A 462 49.11 16.72 28.90
C GLY A 462 50.25 15.86 28.34
N TRP A 463 49.99 15.03 27.33
CA TRP A 463 51.00 14.28 26.58
C TRP A 463 51.34 14.92 25.24
N SER A 464 52.58 14.72 24.80
CA SER A 464 53.08 15.04 23.47
C SER A 464 53.50 13.75 22.77
N ARG A 465 53.07 13.58 21.52
CA ARG A 465 53.58 12.58 20.58
C ARG A 465 54.77 13.19 19.85
N VAL A 466 55.91 12.51 19.86
CA VAL A 466 57.18 13.00 19.30
C VAL A 466 57.85 11.95 18.44
N GLU A 467 58.69 12.37 17.51
CA GLU A 467 59.52 11.51 16.68
C GLU A 467 60.98 11.59 17.12
N TYR A 468 61.56 10.44 17.50
CA TYR A 468 62.95 10.32 17.94
C TYR A 468 63.62 9.16 17.19
N ASN A 469 64.66 9.45 16.41
CA ASN A 469 65.38 8.46 15.59
C ASN A 469 64.46 7.57 14.72
N GLY A 470 63.40 8.15 14.14
CA GLY A 470 62.43 7.44 13.30
C GLY A 470 61.41 6.59 14.07
N GLN A 471 61.35 6.71 15.40
CA GLN A 471 60.36 6.06 16.25
C GLN A 471 59.38 7.09 16.85
N THR A 472 58.10 6.74 16.87
CA THR A 472 57.07 7.48 17.61
C THR A 472 57.15 7.15 19.09
N LEU A 473 57.36 8.18 19.92
CA LEU A 473 57.40 8.09 21.38
C LEU A 473 56.50 9.16 22.02
N TYR A 474 56.29 9.05 23.34
CA TYR A 474 55.40 9.92 24.09
C TYR A 474 56.09 10.50 25.32
N CYS A 475 55.85 11.78 25.59
CA CYS A 475 56.38 12.44 26.80
C CYS A 475 55.40 13.47 27.35
N ILE A 476 55.64 13.94 28.57
CA ILE A 476 54.77 14.91 29.24
C ILE A 476 55.02 16.30 28.64
N SER A 477 53.98 16.90 28.07
CA SER A 477 54.04 18.18 27.34
C SER A 477 54.63 19.32 28.17
N SER A 478 54.36 19.34 29.49
CA SER A 478 54.85 20.41 30.37
C SER A 478 56.36 20.42 30.57
N TYR A 479 57.07 19.36 30.17
CA TYR A 479 58.53 19.26 30.24
C TYR A 479 59.24 19.69 28.95
N LEU A 480 58.49 20.05 27.91
CA LEU A 480 59.03 20.52 26.65
C LEU A 480 59.03 22.06 26.56
N LEU A 481 59.94 22.59 25.74
CA LEU A 481 59.93 23.93 25.20
C LEU A 481 59.89 23.83 23.68
N VAL A 482 59.07 24.65 23.04
CA VAL A 482 59.11 24.83 21.59
C VAL A 482 60.37 25.62 21.25
N VAL A 483 61.10 25.14 20.25
CA VAL A 483 62.29 25.77 19.71
C VAL A 483 61.91 26.35 18.35
N GLU A 484 62.13 27.64 18.17
CA GLU A 484 61.97 28.32 16.88
C GLU A 484 63.02 27.90 15.85
#